data_AF-A0AAW4CB20-F1
#
_entry.id   AF-A0AAW4CB20-F1
#
_cell.length_a   1.000
_cell.length_b   1.000
_cell.length_c   1.000
_cell.angle_alpha   90.00
_cell.angle_beta   90.00
_cell.angle_gamma   90.00
#
_symmetry.space_group_name_H-M   'P 1'
#
loop_
_entity.id
_entity.type
_entity.pdbx_description
1 polymer ?
#
loop_
_entity_poly.entity_id
_entity_poly.type
_entity_poly.pdbx_seq_one_letter_code
_entity_poly.pdbx_strand_id
1 'polypeptide(L)' 'MTIKERQQIIEQFEEKHYGLSSLLKERLLITSDYQFTRKMNELRAFARNGGIYTS' A
#
# COMPACT_ATOMS: atom_id res chain seq x y z
N MET A 1 -11.08 -9.27 -3.75
CA MET A 1 -10.12 -9.42 -2.63
C MET A 1 -10.84 -9.07 -1.34
N THR A 2 -10.66 -9.88 -0.31
CA THR A 2 -11.27 -9.74 1.02
C THR A 2 -10.46 -8.78 1.90
N ILE A 3 -11.09 -8.23 2.95
CA ILE A 3 -10.40 -7.33 3.90
C ILE A 3 -9.17 -7.99 4.53
N LYS A 4 -9.23 -9.29 4.85
CA LYS A 4 -8.10 -10.04 5.44
C LYS A 4 -6.90 -10.10 4.49
N GLU A 5 -7.13 -10.37 3.21
CA GLU A 5 -6.06 -10.36 2.20
C GLU A 5 -5.43 -8.97 2.09
N ARG A 6 -6.23 -7.90 2.18
CA ARG A 6 -5.72 -6.52 2.17
C ARG A 6 -4.81 -6.24 3.37
N GLN A 7 -5.23 -6.66 4.56
CA GLN A 7 -4.45 -6.50 5.79
C GLN A 7 -3.10 -7.20 5.68
N GLN A 8 -3.07 -8.45 5.22
CA GLN A 8 -1.83 -9.19 5.01
C GLN A 8 -0.90 -8.51 4.00
N ILE A 9 -1.44 -7.96 2.91
CA ILE A 9 -0.64 -7.24 1.92
C ILE A 9 -0.04 -5.95 2.51
N ILE A 10 -0.79 -5.24 3.36
CA ILE A 10 -0.32 -4.05 4.07
C ILE A 10 0.79 -4.43 5.07
N GLU A 11 0.58 -5.47 5.87
CA GLU A 11 1.58 -5.96 6.84
C GLU A 11 2.89 -6.35 6.15
N GLN A 12 2.82 -7.13 5.06
CA GLN A 12 3.99 -7.51 4.27
C GLN A 12 4.73 -6.31 3.64
N PHE A 13 4.00 -5.23 3.33
CA PHE A 13 4.62 -3.99 2.87
C PHE A 13 5.35 -3.29 4.02
N GLU A 14 4.69 -3.12 5.17
CA GLU A 14 5.24 -2.43 6.34
C GLU A 14 6.46 -3.18 6.93
N GLU A 15 6.49 -4.52 6.85
CA GLU A 15 7.65 -5.34 7.25
C GLU A 15 8.92 -5.05 6.44
N LYS A 16 8.76 -4.73 5.15
CA LYS A 16 9.89 -4.52 4.21
C LYS A 16 10.23 -3.06 3.99
N HIS A 17 9.33 -2.17 4.36
CA HIS A 17 9.39 -0.75 4.05
C HIS A 17 9.05 0.07 5.31
N TYR A 18 8.36 1.19 5.14
CA TYR A 18 7.93 2.06 6.24
C TYR A 18 6.48 1.77 6.63
N GLY A 19 6.14 2.10 7.88
CA GLY A 19 4.76 2.05 8.37
C GLY A 19 3.86 3.06 7.67
N LEU A 20 2.66 2.63 7.29
CA LEU A 20 1.59 3.48 6.78
C LEU A 20 0.81 4.09 7.95
N SER A 21 0.28 5.30 7.74
CA SER A 21 -0.60 5.93 8.72
C SER A 21 -1.90 5.13 8.90
N SER A 22 -2.47 5.16 10.11
CA SER A 22 -3.73 4.48 10.42
C SER A 22 -4.85 4.88 9.46
N LEU A 23 -4.98 6.19 9.16
CA LEU A 23 -5.96 6.71 8.21
C LEU A 23 -5.78 6.13 6.79
N LEU A 24 -4.54 5.99 6.31
CA LEU A 24 -4.30 5.41 4.99
C LEU A 24 -4.66 3.92 4.98
N LYS A 25 -4.33 3.18 6.04
CA LYS A 25 -4.69 1.76 6.18
C LYS A 25 -6.20 1.58 6.14
N GLU A 26 -6.94 2.34 6.94
CA GLU A 26 -8.42 2.30 6.94
C GLU A 26 -9.01 2.54 5.54
N ARG A 27 -8.50 3.53 4.80
CA ARG A 27 -8.95 3.82 3.43
C ARG A 27 -8.62 2.70 2.45
N LEU A 28 -7.45 2.07 2.57
CA LEU A 28 -7.08 0.91 1.74
C LEU A 28 -7.99 -0.29 2.01
N LEU A 29 -8.45 -0.48 3.25
CA LEU A 29 -9.34 -1.60 3.57
C LEU A 29 -10.74 -1.47 2.94
N ILE A 30 -11.26 -0.26 2.76
CA ILE A 30 -12.62 -0.02 2.26
C ILE A 30 -12.72 0.28 0.76
N THR A 31 -11.60 0.49 0.06
CA THR A 31 -11.60 0.88 -1.35
C THR A 31 -11.96 -0.27 -2.31
N SER A 32 -12.01 -0.02 -3.63
CA SER A 32 -12.21 -1.11 -4.61
C SER A 32 -10.93 -1.92 -4.82
N ASP A 33 -11.06 -3.17 -5.27
CA ASP A 33 -9.89 -4.04 -5.53
C ASP A 33 -8.88 -3.41 -6.50
N TYR A 34 -9.39 -2.72 -7.52
CA TYR A 34 -8.57 -1.98 -8.48
C TYR A 34 -7.79 -0.85 -7.80
N GLN A 35 -8.46 0.01 -7.03
CA GLN A 35 -7.82 1.14 -6.38
C GLN A 35 -6.81 0.69 -5.32
N PHE A 36 -7.11 -0.39 -4.59
CA PHE A 36 -6.16 -0.99 -3.65
C PHE A 36 -4.89 -1.43 -4.37
N THR A 37 -5.03 -2.25 -5.41
CA THR A 37 -3.89 -2.79 -6.17
C THR A 37 -3.04 -1.67 -6.76
N ARG A 38 -3.69 -0.68 -7.38
CA ARG A 38 -3.03 0.50 -7.94
C ARG A 38 -2.22 1.23 -6.86
N LYS A 39 -2.82 1.49 -5.69
CA LYS A 39 -2.15 2.25 -4.63
C LYS A 39 -1.00 1.50 -3.99
N MET A 40 -1.14 0.19 -3.75
CA MET A 40 -0.03 -0.62 -3.24
C MET A 40 1.16 -0.67 -4.20
N ASN A 41 0.90 -0.69 -5.51
CA ASN A 41 1.96 -0.64 -6.51
C ASN A 41 2.68 0.71 -6.51
N GLU A 42 1.95 1.82 -6.39
CA GLU A 42 2.56 3.15 -6.20
C GLU A 42 3.46 3.16 -4.97
N LEU A 43 2.97 2.71 -3.81
CA LEU A 43 3.73 2.70 -2.55
C LEU A 43 5.03 1.88 -2.67
N ARG A 44 4.99 0.72 -3.32
CA ARG A 44 6.18 -0.11 -3.58
C ARG A 44 7.18 0.59 -4.50
N ALA A 45 6.69 1.25 -5.56
CA ALA A 45 7.55 2.02 -6.45
C ALA A 45 8.25 3.16 -5.69
N PHE A 46 7.51 3.90 -4.86
CA PHE A 46 8.08 4.94 -4.00
C PHE A 46 9.11 4.39 -3.02
N ALA A 47 8.79 3.30 -2.33
CA ALA A 47 9.69 2.69 -1.35
C ALA A 47 10.98 2.17 -2.00
N ARG A 48 10.91 1.66 -3.24
CA ARG A 48 12.08 1.21 -4.00
C ARG A 48 12.93 2.36 -4.52
N ASN A 49 12.31 3.43 -4.99
CA ASN A 49 12.99 4.53 -5.69
C ASN A 49 13.33 5.72 -4.77
N GLY A 50 13.09 5.61 -3.46
CA GLY A 50 13.43 6.66 -2.49
C GLY A 50 12.70 7.99 -2.70
N GLY A 51 11.53 7.98 -3.34
CA GLY A 51 10.79 9.20 -3.66
C GLY A 51 11.27 9.96 -4.90
N ILE A 52 12.22 9.42 -5.68
CA ILE A 52 12.63 10.04 -6.95
C ILE A 52 11.57 9.75 -8.01
N TYR A 53 10.68 10.70 -8.25
CA TYR A 53 9.97 10.81 -9.52
C TYR A 53 10.98 11.26 -10.57
N THR A 54 11.52 10.32 -11.35
CA THR A 54 12.06 10.68 -12.66
C THR A 54 10.85 10.89 -13.57
N SER A 55 10.60 12.13 -13.97
CA SER A 55 9.60 12.48 -14.99
C SER A 55 9.93 11.84 -16.33
#